data_AF-C3ZX37-F1
#
_entry.id   AF-C3ZX37-F1
#
_cell.length_a   1.000
_cell.length_b   1.000
_cell.length_c   1.000
_cell.angle_alpha   90.00
_cell.angle_beta   90.00
_cell.angle_gamma   90.00
#
_symmetry.space_group_name_H-M   'P 1'
#
loop_
_entity.id
_entity.type
_entity.pdbx_description
1 polymer ?
#
loop_
_entity_poly.entity_id
_entity_poly.type
_entity_poly.pdbx_seq_one_letter_code
_entity_poly.pdbx_strand_id
1 'polypeptide(L)'
;MLQKIFGIAAGLTKTLSRPEVTRRQDFIDSSDDLLKGKTLKAVTVLEDPYATKKVTDEGTDFHGFVIDIVKELSSSLGFDFELYVSPDGKYGAPKENNTQWSGVIGEIMSGRADVAVAPVTISSEREQVVDFTNPFMDLGAGLLMKKPEPEGTSIFAFLQPFKGTVWFSILGALLGTAILLYVTSRLRFKCDIGDQNYYNDRKFNFKNSLWLTYWSIVRKGGEPAPRSLPSRILAGAWWFFTLIVISTYTANLTAFLTVKRLVSPIKSIDDLASQNSIPFGVTQETFLYSFFKGQVDTGSVYERMWDSMQTTEMFPPSSMKGVEWVRAGRYVLIEETPFLEYTVRTDQNCELMLLGKPFLFKGYGFATRRGSAIKKQLSVGILKLQESGKMSELRDKWWPKDGCPLDGQSSNVNEASALGLDIFLGVFYVLGAAAILAVVVTAVQVIYYRFCNFGEKLKKVNVS
;
A
#
# COMPACT_ATOMS: atom_id res chain seq x y z
N MET A 1 -34.83 -36.19 75.83
CA MET A 1 -34.14 -36.70 74.62
C MET A 1 -34.32 -35.73 73.44
N LEU A 2 -33.97 -34.45 73.62
CA LEU A 2 -33.76 -33.46 72.54
C LEU A 2 -32.79 -32.34 72.98
N GLN A 3 -32.10 -32.53 74.12
CA GLN A 3 -31.00 -31.69 74.63
C GLN A 3 -29.64 -32.41 74.59
N LYS A 4 -29.59 -33.66 74.12
CA LYS A 4 -28.36 -34.45 73.90
C LYS A 4 -27.90 -34.51 72.44
N ILE A 5 -28.59 -33.82 71.52
CA ILE A 5 -28.24 -33.78 70.09
C ILE A 5 -27.57 -32.44 69.70
N PHE A 6 -27.75 -31.36 70.47
CA PHE A 6 -27.05 -30.08 70.22
C PHE A 6 -25.66 -29.96 70.87
N GLY A 7 -25.28 -30.88 71.76
CA GLY A 7 -23.99 -30.86 72.46
C GLY A 7 -22.82 -31.49 71.70
N ILE A 8 -23.07 -32.15 70.55
CA ILE A 8 -22.02 -32.83 69.77
C ILE A 8 -21.55 -31.96 68.57
N ALA A 9 -22.27 -30.89 68.24
CA ALA A 9 -21.86 -29.95 67.18
C ALA A 9 -20.88 -28.85 67.65
N ALA A 10 -20.60 -28.73 68.95
CA ALA A 10 -19.74 -27.69 69.53
C ALA A 10 -18.32 -28.17 69.91
N GLY A 11 -17.90 -29.35 69.44
CA GLY A 11 -16.61 -29.97 69.77
C GLY A 11 -15.63 -30.12 68.60
N LEU A 12 -15.91 -29.56 67.42
CA LEU A 12 -15.09 -29.75 66.21
C LEU A 12 -14.53 -28.47 65.58
N THR A 13 -14.53 -27.35 66.31
CA THR A 13 -13.97 -26.06 65.84
C THR A 13 -12.73 -25.62 66.62
N LYS A 14 -11.76 -26.51 66.74
CA LYS A 14 -10.32 -26.27 66.99
C LYS A 14 -9.66 -27.53 66.43
N THR A 15 -8.95 -27.55 65.32
CA THR A 15 -7.76 -26.77 64.99
C THR A 15 -7.49 -26.94 63.48
N LEU A 16 -7.67 -25.89 62.69
CA LEU A 16 -6.88 -25.70 61.47
C LEU A 16 -6.43 -24.24 61.49
N SER A 17 -5.30 -24.02 62.16
CA SER A 17 -4.52 -22.81 61.99
C SER A 17 -4.26 -22.65 60.49
N ARG A 18 -4.81 -21.56 59.92
CA ARG A 18 -4.46 -21.08 58.58
C ARG A 18 -2.93 -21.01 58.55
N PRO A 19 -2.23 -21.70 57.62
CA PRO A 19 -0.81 -21.43 57.46
C PRO A 19 -0.71 -19.96 57.10
N GLU A 20 -0.01 -19.22 57.94
CA GLU A 20 0.33 -17.84 57.73
C GLU A 20 1.02 -17.76 56.35
N VAL A 21 0.44 -16.98 55.44
CA VAL A 21 1.00 -16.74 54.10
C VAL A 21 2.15 -15.75 54.26
N THR A 22 3.16 -16.11 55.03
CA THR A 22 4.39 -15.32 55.21
C THR A 22 5.41 -15.73 54.14
N ARG A 23 5.48 -17.03 53.83
CA ARG A 23 6.47 -17.58 52.88
C ARG A 23 6.31 -17.12 51.43
N ARG A 24 5.13 -16.64 51.01
CA ARG A 24 4.88 -16.17 49.64
C ARG A 24 5.21 -14.69 49.48
N GLN A 25 5.04 -13.89 50.54
CA GLN A 25 5.39 -12.48 50.56
C GLN A 25 6.92 -12.30 50.70
N ASP A 26 7.56 -13.08 51.57
CA ASP A 26 9.03 -13.03 51.79
C ASP A 26 9.84 -13.50 50.55
N PHE A 27 9.25 -14.37 49.72
CA PHE A 27 9.85 -14.82 48.45
C PHE A 27 9.64 -13.82 47.30
N ILE A 28 8.66 -12.92 47.43
CA ILE A 28 8.45 -11.82 46.49
C ILE A 28 9.37 -10.65 46.87
N ASP A 29 9.51 -10.37 48.17
CA ASP A 29 10.34 -9.27 48.69
C ASP A 29 11.86 -9.53 48.52
N SER A 30 12.34 -10.76 48.74
CA SER A 30 13.74 -11.12 48.45
C SER A 30 14.10 -11.15 46.96
N SER A 31 13.10 -11.14 46.07
CA SER A 31 13.28 -11.13 44.63
C SER A 31 13.23 -9.74 44.00
N ASP A 32 12.99 -8.67 44.76
CA ASP A 32 13.00 -7.28 44.28
C ASP A 32 14.39 -6.61 44.44
N ASP A 33 15.30 -7.17 45.24
CA ASP A 33 16.64 -6.63 45.49
C ASP A 33 17.76 -7.23 44.63
N LEU A 34 17.45 -8.22 43.78
CA LEU A 34 18.48 -9.03 43.10
C LEU A 34 19.33 -8.26 42.08
N LEU A 35 18.80 -7.16 41.54
CA LEU A 35 19.44 -6.27 40.56
C LEU A 35 19.99 -4.98 41.19
N LYS A 36 19.53 -4.59 42.39
CA LYS A 36 19.91 -3.32 42.99
C LYS A 36 21.41 -3.25 43.25
N GLY A 37 22.05 -2.19 42.77
CA GLY A 37 23.48 -1.94 42.93
C GLY A 37 24.40 -2.88 42.13
N LYS A 38 23.87 -3.63 41.17
CA LYS A 38 24.68 -4.45 40.24
C LYS A 38 24.89 -3.74 38.92
N THR A 39 26.06 -3.97 38.31
CA THR A 39 26.38 -3.53 36.96
C THR A 39 26.23 -4.70 35.99
N LEU A 40 25.33 -4.59 35.01
CA LEU A 40 25.10 -5.61 33.99
C LEU A 40 25.92 -5.33 32.73
N LYS A 41 26.50 -6.37 32.14
CA LYS A 41 27.08 -6.28 30.79
C LYS A 41 25.99 -6.43 29.74
N ALA A 42 25.69 -5.34 29.05
CA ALA A 42 24.66 -5.28 28.03
C ALA A 42 25.28 -5.29 26.62
N VAL A 43 24.83 -6.20 25.76
CA VAL A 43 25.23 -6.23 24.35
C VAL A 43 24.10 -5.71 23.45
N THR A 44 24.43 -4.94 22.42
CA THR A 44 23.47 -4.42 21.44
C THR A 44 23.95 -4.58 19.98
N VAL A 45 23.05 -4.30 19.04
CA VAL A 45 23.32 -4.18 17.60
C VAL A 45 22.96 -2.76 17.18
N LEU A 46 23.79 -2.12 16.35
CA LEU A 46 23.51 -0.78 15.85
C LEU A 46 22.51 -0.85 14.70
N GLU A 47 21.32 -0.30 14.92
CA GLU A 47 20.25 -0.20 13.94
C GLU A 47 19.29 0.93 14.33
N ASP A 48 18.99 1.82 13.39
CA ASP A 48 18.01 2.90 13.59
C ASP A 48 16.56 2.36 13.57
N PRO A 49 15.67 2.83 14.47
CA PRO A 49 15.87 3.81 15.55
C PRO A 49 16.16 3.14 16.91
N TYR A 50 16.57 1.87 16.93
CA TYR A 50 16.67 1.06 18.15
C TYR A 50 17.91 1.36 18.98
N ALA A 51 19.07 1.44 18.33
CA ALA A 51 20.35 1.76 18.95
C ALA A 51 21.31 2.38 17.95
N THR A 52 21.83 3.55 18.30
CA THR A 52 22.82 4.32 17.57
C THR A 52 23.97 4.67 18.49
N LYS A 53 25.15 4.83 17.91
CA LYS A 53 26.36 5.20 18.62
C LYS A 53 26.82 6.59 18.16
N LYS A 54 26.96 7.53 19.09
CA LYS A 54 27.56 8.84 18.85
C LYS A 54 28.88 8.92 19.61
N VAL A 55 29.97 9.11 18.89
CA VAL A 55 31.28 9.35 19.51
C VAL A 55 31.38 10.84 19.82
N THR A 56 31.57 11.17 21.09
CA THR A 56 31.77 12.53 21.60
C THR A 56 33.16 12.64 22.22
N ASP A 57 33.64 13.86 22.45
CA ASP A 57 34.94 14.11 23.07
C ASP A 57 35.03 13.56 24.52
N GLU A 58 33.89 13.40 25.19
CA GLU A 58 33.77 12.86 26.56
C GLU A 58 33.59 11.34 26.61
N GLY A 59 33.40 10.69 25.45
CA GLY A 59 33.20 9.24 25.37
C GLY A 59 32.21 8.79 24.29
N THR A 60 31.85 7.51 24.35
CA THR A 60 30.82 6.94 23.48
C THR A 60 29.45 7.06 24.15
N ASP A 61 28.52 7.80 23.53
CA ASP A 61 27.13 7.85 23.97
C ASP A 61 26.25 6.98 23.05
N PHE A 62 25.27 6.34 23.65
CA PHE A 62 24.32 5.47 22.98
C PHE A 62 22.90 6.03 23.13
N HIS A 63 22.19 6.10 22.00
CA HIS A 63 20.82 6.59 21.95
C HIS A 63 19.97 5.68 21.06
N GLY A 64 18.69 5.55 21.39
CA GLY A 64 17.75 4.76 20.60
C GLY A 64 16.60 4.28 21.45
N PHE A 65 15.57 3.75 20.81
CA PHE A 65 14.37 3.26 21.48
C PHE A 65 14.68 2.19 22.54
N VAL A 66 15.53 1.22 22.18
CA VAL A 66 15.89 0.11 23.08
C VAL A 66 16.82 0.58 24.20
N ILE A 67 17.63 1.61 23.92
CA ILE A 67 18.51 2.23 24.91
C ILE A 67 17.71 3.01 25.95
N ASP A 68 16.70 3.75 25.51
CA ASP A 68 15.80 4.47 26.42
C ASP A 68 15.01 3.49 27.31
N ILE A 69 14.56 2.35 26.76
CA ILE A 69 13.91 1.30 27.57
C ILE A 69 14.83 0.80 28.68
N VAL A 70 16.08 0.43 28.36
CA VAL A 70 16.98 -0.10 29.39
C VAL A 70 17.36 0.97 30.43
N LYS A 71 17.43 2.25 30.06
CA LYS A 71 17.67 3.37 30.99
C LYS A 71 16.50 3.54 31.97
N GLU A 72 15.26 3.43 31.49
CA GLU A 72 14.06 3.46 32.34
C GLU A 72 13.99 2.25 33.28
N LEU A 73 14.36 1.06 32.77
CA LEU A 73 14.45 -0.15 33.61
C LEU A 73 15.56 -0.05 34.65
N SER A 74 16.73 0.46 34.27
CA SER A 74 17.88 0.71 35.16
C SER A 74 17.48 1.63 36.30
N SER A 75 16.80 2.74 36.00
CA SER A 75 16.31 3.69 37.00
C SER A 75 15.24 3.08 37.92
N SER A 76 14.33 2.27 37.36
CA SER A 76 13.22 1.68 38.11
C SER A 76 13.62 0.48 38.98
N LEU A 77 14.60 -0.32 38.53
CA LEU A 77 15.06 -1.54 39.19
C LEU A 77 16.38 -1.34 39.96
N GLY A 78 17.02 -0.17 39.82
CA GLY A 78 18.20 0.24 40.59
C GLY A 78 19.50 -0.46 40.20
N PHE A 79 19.65 -0.86 38.94
CA PHE A 79 20.89 -1.47 38.42
C PHE A 79 21.61 -0.50 37.47
N ASP A 80 22.93 -0.65 37.36
CA ASP A 80 23.75 0.02 36.35
C ASP A 80 24.03 -0.93 35.19
N PHE A 81 24.39 -0.43 34.02
CA PHE A 81 24.77 -1.27 32.89
C PHE A 81 25.89 -0.67 32.05
N GLU A 82 26.76 -1.54 31.53
CA GLU A 82 27.80 -1.21 30.57
C GLU A 82 27.39 -1.75 29.21
N LEU A 83 27.15 -0.85 28.25
CA LEU A 83 26.70 -1.20 26.92
C LEU A 83 27.88 -1.35 25.94
N TYR A 84 27.89 -2.43 25.18
CA TYR A 84 28.83 -2.63 24.07
C TYR A 84 28.13 -3.20 22.84
N VAL A 85 28.75 -3.01 21.68
CA VAL A 85 28.21 -3.48 20.39
C VAL A 85 28.71 -4.89 20.11
N SER A 86 27.85 -5.76 19.58
CA SER A 86 28.25 -7.09 19.13
C SER A 86 29.44 -6.99 18.17
N PRO A 87 30.53 -7.77 18.36
CA PRO A 87 31.73 -7.69 17.52
C PRO A 87 31.47 -7.91 16.01
N ASP A 88 30.47 -8.73 15.69
CA ASP A 88 30.06 -9.06 14.31
C ASP A 88 28.84 -8.24 13.83
N GLY A 89 28.29 -7.36 14.67
CA GLY A 89 27.14 -6.51 14.34
C GLY A 89 25.84 -7.25 14.01
N LYS A 90 25.70 -8.52 14.42
CA LYS A 90 24.57 -9.38 14.03
C LYS A 90 23.64 -9.72 15.19
N TYR A 91 22.40 -10.05 14.87
CA TYR A 91 21.42 -10.51 15.86
C TYR A 91 21.73 -11.92 16.38
N GLY A 92 22.19 -12.80 15.49
CA GLY A 92 22.62 -14.15 15.83
C GLY A 92 21.78 -15.22 15.15
N ALA A 93 22.53 -16.12 14.52
CA ALA A 93 22.07 -17.32 13.83
C ALA A 93 22.95 -18.51 14.24
N PRO A 94 22.45 -19.75 14.17
CA PRO A 94 23.26 -20.93 14.41
C PRO A 94 24.38 -21.03 13.36
N LYS A 95 25.60 -21.36 13.82
CA LYS A 95 26.70 -21.77 12.94
C LYS A 95 26.53 -23.24 12.54
N GLU A 96 27.24 -23.69 11.51
CA GLU A 96 27.10 -25.03 10.88
C GLU A 96 27.02 -26.22 11.85
N ASN A 97 27.62 -26.11 13.05
CA ASN A 97 27.63 -27.17 14.06
C ASN A 97 26.46 -27.10 15.07
N ASN A 98 25.50 -26.17 14.93
CA ASN A 98 24.35 -25.89 15.82
C ASN A 98 24.66 -25.67 17.32
N THR A 99 25.93 -25.74 17.70
CA THR A 99 26.46 -25.62 19.08
C THR A 99 26.99 -24.22 19.37
N GLN A 100 27.24 -23.45 18.32
CA GLN A 100 27.72 -22.07 18.40
C GLN A 100 26.77 -21.14 17.68
N TRP A 101 26.60 -19.96 18.23
CA TRP A 101 25.77 -18.89 17.69
C TRP A 101 26.61 -17.66 17.39
N SER A 102 26.27 -16.94 16.32
CA SER A 102 26.79 -15.59 16.05
C SER A 102 26.00 -14.53 16.83
N GLY A 103 26.41 -13.26 16.69
CA GLY A 103 25.64 -12.11 17.13
C GLY A 103 25.45 -11.99 18.63
N VAL A 104 24.46 -11.18 19.01
CA VAL A 104 24.10 -10.97 20.41
C VAL A 104 23.67 -12.26 21.11
N ILE A 105 23.06 -13.21 20.40
CA ILE A 105 22.73 -14.53 20.98
C ILE A 105 24.00 -15.29 21.37
N GLY A 106 25.03 -15.29 20.52
CA GLY A 106 26.33 -15.90 20.82
C GLY A 106 27.05 -15.27 22.01
N GLU A 107 26.96 -13.95 22.17
CA GLU A 107 27.52 -13.22 23.32
C GLU A 107 26.84 -13.61 24.65
N ILE A 108 25.51 -13.80 24.64
CA ILE A 108 24.75 -14.24 25.81
C ILE A 108 25.04 -15.70 26.15
N MET A 109 25.09 -16.58 25.14
CA MET A 109 25.39 -18.00 25.32
C MET A 109 26.80 -18.24 25.87
N SER A 110 27.79 -17.50 25.36
CA SER A 110 29.18 -17.59 25.82
C SER A 110 29.43 -16.91 27.17
N GLY A 111 28.43 -16.18 27.68
CA GLY A 111 28.47 -15.50 28.95
C GLY A 111 29.34 -14.24 29.00
N ARG A 112 29.66 -13.67 27.82
CA ARG A 112 30.35 -12.39 27.70
C ARG A 112 29.43 -11.21 28.04
N ALA A 113 28.14 -11.35 27.75
CA ALA A 113 27.07 -10.44 28.17
C ALA A 113 26.11 -11.12 29.15
N ASP A 114 25.47 -10.31 29.98
CA ASP A 114 24.41 -10.72 30.90
C ASP A 114 23.02 -10.57 30.27
N VAL A 115 22.84 -9.53 29.45
CA VAL A 115 21.59 -9.19 28.77
C VAL A 115 21.82 -8.62 27.36
N ALA A 116 20.99 -9.03 26.41
CA ALA A 116 20.97 -8.45 25.06
C ALA A 116 19.91 -7.34 25.01
N VAL A 117 20.38 -6.11 24.86
CA VAL A 117 19.59 -4.88 24.78
C VAL A 117 19.51 -4.48 23.31
N ALA A 118 18.75 -5.24 22.55
CA ALA A 118 18.54 -5.07 21.11
C ALA A 118 17.11 -5.53 20.75
N PRO A 119 16.56 -5.15 19.57
CA PRO A 119 15.27 -5.63 19.10
C PRO A 119 15.39 -7.09 18.62
N VAL A 120 15.62 -8.02 19.55
CA VAL A 120 15.79 -9.43 19.22
C VAL A 120 14.42 -10.10 19.13
N THR A 121 14.08 -10.60 17.95
CA THR A 121 12.86 -11.39 17.73
C THR A 121 12.87 -12.65 18.57
N ILE A 122 11.82 -12.84 19.37
CA ILE A 122 11.60 -14.07 20.14
C ILE A 122 11.19 -15.18 19.16
N SER A 123 12.08 -16.15 18.96
CA SER A 123 11.86 -17.31 18.09
C SER A 123 12.07 -18.61 18.84
N SER A 124 11.39 -19.68 18.41
CA SER A 124 11.53 -21.00 19.05
C SER A 124 12.97 -21.52 19.01
N GLU A 125 13.71 -21.23 17.93
CA GLU A 125 15.11 -21.62 17.79
C GLU A 125 16.03 -20.90 18.78
N ARG A 126 15.81 -19.59 19.00
CA ARG A 126 16.58 -18.79 19.97
C ARG A 126 16.19 -19.14 21.41
N GLU A 127 14.92 -19.40 21.70
CA GLU A 127 14.43 -19.81 23.02
C GLU A 127 15.01 -21.15 23.51
N GLN A 128 15.48 -22.01 22.61
CA GLN A 128 16.16 -23.25 22.99
C GLN A 128 17.52 -23.01 23.65
N VAL A 129 18.16 -21.87 23.35
CA VAL A 129 19.54 -21.57 23.78
C VAL A 129 19.65 -20.39 24.76
N VAL A 130 18.70 -19.45 24.72
CA VAL A 130 18.62 -18.29 25.62
C VAL A 130 17.22 -18.13 26.19
N ASP A 131 17.09 -17.35 27.26
CA ASP A 131 15.81 -17.00 27.87
C ASP A 131 15.41 -15.57 27.54
N PHE A 132 14.18 -15.34 27.07
CA PHE A 132 13.68 -14.00 26.76
C PHE A 132 12.81 -13.42 27.88
N THR A 133 12.86 -12.10 28.03
CA THR A 133 11.85 -11.37 28.81
C THR A 133 10.47 -11.42 28.14
N ASN A 134 9.45 -10.91 28.82
CA ASN A 134 8.20 -10.56 28.15
C ASN A 134 8.48 -9.60 26.98
N PRO A 135 7.73 -9.71 25.87
CA PRO A 135 7.95 -8.84 24.74
C PRO A 135 7.66 -7.39 25.10
N PHE A 136 8.57 -6.48 24.76
CA PHE A 136 8.39 -5.05 24.97
C PHE A 136 7.67 -4.37 23.79
N MET A 137 7.69 -5.00 22.62
CA MET A 137 7.04 -4.52 21.39
C MET A 137 6.59 -5.71 20.53
N ASP A 138 5.36 -5.64 20.04
CA ASP A 138 4.83 -6.59 19.06
C ASP A 138 5.26 -6.22 17.63
N LEU A 139 5.42 -7.24 16.80
CA LEU A 139 5.79 -7.08 15.38
C LEU A 139 5.13 -8.17 14.53
N GLY A 140 5.06 -7.92 13.23
CA GLY A 140 4.89 -8.92 12.20
C GLY A 140 5.87 -8.70 11.05
N ALA A 141 5.95 -9.67 10.13
CA ALA A 141 6.57 -9.51 8.83
C ALA A 141 5.70 -8.62 7.94
N GLY A 142 6.30 -7.59 7.35
CA GLY A 142 5.69 -6.70 6.37
C GLY A 142 6.39 -6.79 5.03
N LEU A 143 5.77 -6.17 4.02
CA LEU A 143 6.28 -6.11 2.66
C LEU A 143 6.54 -4.65 2.30
N LEU A 144 7.78 -4.31 1.93
CA LEU A 144 8.17 -2.98 1.51
C LEU A 144 8.39 -2.95 0.00
N MET A 145 7.75 -1.99 -0.68
CA MET A 145 7.97 -1.75 -2.10
C MET A 145 8.14 -0.27 -2.40
N LYS A 146 8.74 0.05 -3.55
CA LYS A 146 8.69 1.39 -4.10
C LYS A 146 7.27 1.68 -4.54
N LYS A 147 6.74 2.83 -4.13
CA LYS A 147 5.45 3.37 -4.55
C LYS A 147 5.41 3.36 -6.09
N PRO A 148 4.40 2.73 -6.71
CA PRO A 148 4.28 2.74 -8.16
C PRO A 148 4.05 4.18 -8.62
N GLU A 149 4.69 4.57 -9.70
CA GLU A 149 4.30 5.81 -10.38
C GLU A 149 2.86 5.65 -10.85
N PRO A 150 1.99 6.67 -10.64
CA PRO A 150 0.65 6.63 -11.21
C PRO A 150 0.82 6.43 -12.73
N GLU A 151 0.11 5.46 -13.31
CA GLU A 151 0.16 5.23 -14.76
C GLU A 151 0.04 6.58 -15.46
N GLY A 152 1.07 6.95 -16.23
CA GLY A 152 1.10 8.21 -16.97
C GLY A 152 -0.23 8.33 -17.71
N THR A 153 -0.92 9.46 -17.56
CA THR A 153 -2.26 9.63 -18.10
C THR A 153 -2.20 9.29 -19.58
N SER A 154 -2.89 8.21 -19.98
CA SER A 154 -2.92 7.79 -21.37
C SER A 154 -3.29 9.00 -22.22
N ILE A 155 -2.63 9.19 -23.37
CA ILE A 155 -2.99 10.25 -24.32
C ILE A 155 -4.47 10.18 -24.72
N PHE A 156 -5.13 9.03 -24.55
CA PHE A 156 -6.56 8.83 -24.78
C PHE A 156 -7.41 8.85 -23.50
N ALA A 157 -6.94 9.48 -22.41
CA ALA A 157 -7.66 9.56 -21.13
C ALA A 157 -9.08 10.12 -21.29
N PHE A 158 -9.32 11.03 -22.25
CA PHE A 158 -10.64 11.58 -22.54
C PHE A 158 -11.67 10.54 -23.04
N LEU A 159 -11.24 9.35 -23.50
CA LEU A 159 -12.11 8.24 -23.91
C LEU A 159 -12.42 7.26 -22.77
N GLN A 160 -11.62 7.26 -21.69
CA GLN A 160 -11.77 6.35 -20.55
C GLN A 160 -13.06 6.49 -19.71
N PRO A 161 -13.78 7.63 -19.67
CA PRO A 161 -15.03 7.75 -18.90
C PRO A 161 -16.13 6.76 -19.29
N PHE A 162 -16.05 6.19 -20.51
CA PHE A 162 -16.95 5.15 -20.98
C PHE A 162 -16.18 3.94 -21.52
N LYS A 163 -16.70 2.75 -21.25
CA LYS A 163 -16.20 1.52 -21.89
C LYS A 163 -16.51 1.54 -23.39
N GLY A 164 -15.70 0.85 -24.18
CA GLY A 164 -15.88 0.75 -25.64
C GLY A 164 -17.29 0.30 -26.06
N THR A 165 -17.92 -0.60 -25.30
CA THR A 165 -19.29 -1.04 -25.54
C THR A 165 -20.29 0.12 -25.55
N VAL A 166 -20.19 1.04 -24.57
CA VAL A 166 -21.04 2.22 -24.46
C VAL A 166 -20.78 3.19 -25.62
N TRP A 167 -19.51 3.39 -26.00
CA TRP A 167 -19.15 4.20 -27.17
C TRP A 167 -19.79 3.69 -28.46
N PHE A 168 -19.73 2.37 -28.70
CA PHE A 168 -20.38 1.77 -29.86
C PHE A 168 -21.91 1.84 -29.79
N SER A 169 -22.51 1.74 -28.59
CA SER A 169 -23.95 1.95 -28.41
C SER A 169 -24.38 3.39 -28.72
N ILE A 170 -23.60 4.40 -28.32
CA ILE A 170 -23.86 5.81 -28.65
C ILE A 170 -23.78 6.02 -30.17
N LEU A 171 -22.76 5.46 -30.83
CA LEU A 171 -22.62 5.53 -32.29
C LEU A 171 -23.80 4.85 -32.99
N GLY A 172 -24.21 3.69 -32.51
CA GLY A 172 -25.39 2.96 -33.02
C GLY A 172 -26.68 3.77 -32.85
N ALA A 173 -26.89 4.40 -31.69
CA ALA A 173 -28.05 5.26 -31.42
C ALA A 173 -28.07 6.51 -32.30
N LEU A 174 -26.89 7.11 -32.58
CA LEU A 174 -26.74 8.25 -33.48
C LEU A 174 -27.18 7.87 -34.90
N LEU A 175 -26.67 6.76 -35.43
CA LEU A 175 -27.02 6.27 -36.77
C LEU A 175 -28.49 5.86 -36.84
N GLY A 176 -28.98 5.13 -35.83
CA GLY A 176 -30.38 4.71 -35.74
C GLY A 176 -31.34 5.89 -35.75
N THR A 177 -31.06 6.93 -34.96
CA THR A 177 -31.88 8.16 -34.93
C THR A 177 -31.84 8.90 -36.27
N ALA A 178 -30.67 8.99 -36.92
CA ALA A 178 -30.54 9.62 -38.23
C ALA A 178 -31.34 8.87 -39.32
N ILE A 179 -31.33 7.53 -39.28
CA ILE A 179 -32.13 6.67 -40.17
C ILE A 179 -33.61 6.88 -39.92
N LEU A 180 -34.06 6.88 -38.66
CA LEU A 180 -35.47 7.09 -38.31
C LEU A 180 -35.97 8.48 -38.74
N LEU A 181 -35.17 9.53 -38.56
CA LEU A 181 -35.50 10.88 -39.05
C LEU A 181 -35.58 10.94 -40.58
N TYR A 182 -34.67 10.26 -41.28
CA TYR A 182 -34.70 10.16 -42.74
C TYR A 182 -35.95 9.40 -43.23
N VAL A 183 -36.25 8.23 -42.66
CA VAL A 183 -37.40 7.40 -43.05
C VAL A 183 -38.72 8.13 -42.78
N THR A 184 -38.90 8.71 -41.59
CA THR A 184 -40.12 9.45 -41.24
C THR A 184 -40.34 10.64 -42.19
N SER A 185 -39.30 11.42 -42.47
CA SER A 185 -39.39 12.56 -43.41
C SER A 185 -39.66 12.10 -44.85
N ARG A 186 -39.08 10.97 -45.28
CA ARG A 186 -39.26 10.45 -46.64
C ARG A 186 -40.64 9.83 -46.86
N LEU A 187 -41.18 9.11 -45.87
CA LEU A 187 -42.55 8.58 -45.90
C LEU A 187 -43.57 9.72 -45.95
N ARG A 188 -43.37 10.73 -45.10
CA ARG A 188 -44.22 11.92 -45.08
C ARG A 188 -44.25 12.66 -46.42
N PHE A 189 -43.08 12.83 -47.04
CA PHE A 189 -42.95 13.41 -48.38
C PHE A 189 -43.63 12.55 -49.46
N LYS A 190 -43.52 11.22 -49.41
CA LYS A 190 -44.13 10.33 -50.41
C LYS A 190 -45.65 10.24 -50.30
N CYS A 191 -46.20 10.33 -49.09
CA CYS A 191 -47.63 10.24 -48.84
C CYS A 191 -48.33 11.62 -48.87
N ASP A 192 -47.61 12.70 -49.23
CA ASP A 192 -48.08 14.09 -49.26
C ASP A 192 -48.75 14.55 -47.94
N ILE A 193 -48.23 14.08 -46.81
CA ILE A 193 -48.78 14.37 -45.48
C ILE A 193 -48.08 15.59 -44.89
N GLY A 194 -48.53 16.81 -45.20
CA GLY A 194 -47.97 18.03 -44.59
C GLY A 194 -48.24 19.31 -45.37
N ASP A 195 -47.86 20.47 -44.81
CA ASP A 195 -48.03 21.76 -45.49
C ASP A 195 -47.20 21.84 -46.77
N GLN A 196 -47.87 22.01 -47.91
CA GLN A 196 -47.23 22.20 -49.23
C GLN A 196 -46.25 23.39 -49.27
N ASN A 197 -46.42 24.38 -48.39
CA ASN A 197 -45.56 25.56 -48.30
C ASN A 197 -44.24 25.34 -47.52
N TYR A 198 -44.07 24.20 -46.84
CA TYR A 198 -42.90 23.91 -46.01
C TYR A 198 -42.09 22.72 -46.58
N TYR A 199 -41.21 22.98 -47.56
CA TYR A 199 -40.26 22.02 -48.17
C TYR A 199 -39.18 21.44 -47.21
N ASN A 200 -39.45 21.38 -45.90
CA ASN A 200 -38.49 20.96 -44.89
C ASN A 200 -38.22 19.46 -44.93
N ASP A 201 -39.23 18.64 -45.21
CA ASP A 201 -39.11 17.17 -45.27
C ASP A 201 -38.18 16.73 -46.41
N ARG A 202 -38.05 17.55 -47.47
CA ARG A 202 -37.08 17.33 -48.57
C ARG A 202 -35.64 17.66 -48.17
N LYS A 203 -35.44 18.53 -47.18
CA LYS A 203 -34.11 18.89 -46.66
C LYS A 203 -33.52 17.81 -45.74
N PHE A 204 -34.36 16.95 -45.15
CA PHE A 204 -33.94 15.80 -44.35
C PHE A 204 -33.50 14.61 -45.21
N ASN A 205 -32.34 14.74 -45.87
CA ASN A 205 -31.62 13.61 -46.44
C ASN A 205 -30.73 12.93 -45.37
N PHE A 206 -30.22 11.73 -45.62
CA PHE A 206 -29.41 10.99 -44.64
C PHE A 206 -28.22 11.80 -44.11
N LYS A 207 -27.55 12.59 -44.97
CA LYS A 207 -26.41 13.44 -44.58
C LYS A 207 -26.83 14.54 -43.59
N ASN A 208 -27.93 15.23 -43.89
CA ASN A 208 -28.46 16.31 -43.05
C ASN A 208 -29.09 15.76 -41.76
N SER A 209 -29.70 14.58 -41.80
CA SER A 209 -30.19 13.89 -40.59
C SER A 209 -29.03 13.48 -39.67
N LEU A 210 -27.95 12.94 -40.23
CA LEU A 210 -26.73 12.59 -39.47
C LEU A 210 -26.03 13.85 -38.93
N TRP A 211 -26.01 14.92 -39.71
CA TRP A 211 -25.49 16.22 -39.29
C TRP A 211 -26.30 16.81 -38.12
N LEU A 212 -27.62 16.72 -38.14
CA LEU A 212 -28.49 17.17 -37.04
C LEU A 212 -28.27 16.32 -35.77
N THR A 213 -28.20 14.99 -35.89
CA THR A 213 -28.01 14.12 -34.71
C THR A 213 -26.63 14.33 -34.09
N TYR A 214 -25.59 14.55 -34.89
CA TYR A 214 -24.26 14.95 -34.42
C TYR A 214 -24.29 16.29 -33.66
N TRP A 215 -24.86 17.36 -34.24
CA TRP A 215 -24.91 18.68 -33.59
C TRP A 215 -25.64 18.67 -32.25
N SER A 216 -26.67 17.83 -32.14
CA SER A 216 -27.43 17.66 -30.91
C SER A 216 -26.54 17.15 -29.75
N ILE A 217 -25.57 16.27 -30.02
CA ILE A 217 -24.58 15.81 -29.01
C ILE A 217 -23.64 16.95 -28.61
N VAL A 218 -23.25 17.80 -29.56
CA VAL A 218 -22.35 18.95 -29.30
C VAL A 218 -23.11 20.11 -28.62
N ARG A 219 -24.40 19.93 -28.28
CA ARG A 219 -25.30 20.97 -27.74
C ARG A 219 -25.42 22.20 -28.64
N LYS A 220 -25.25 22.04 -29.95
CA LYS A 220 -25.52 23.09 -30.94
C LYS A 220 -26.80 22.74 -31.70
N GLY A 221 -27.60 23.76 -32.04
CA GLY A 221 -28.70 23.59 -32.98
C GLY A 221 -28.17 23.37 -34.40
N GLY A 222 -28.69 22.35 -35.09
CA GLY A 222 -28.40 22.08 -36.50
C GLY A 222 -29.58 22.44 -37.40
N GLU A 223 -29.29 22.88 -38.62
CA GLU A 223 -30.29 22.99 -39.69
C GLU A 223 -30.22 21.76 -40.61
N PRO A 224 -31.35 21.24 -41.12
CA PRO A 224 -32.72 21.73 -40.95
C PRO A 224 -33.34 21.33 -39.61
N ALA A 225 -34.13 22.23 -39.01
CA ALA A 225 -34.84 21.95 -37.75
C ALA A 225 -36.09 21.08 -37.98
N PRO A 226 -36.42 20.13 -37.09
CA PRO A 226 -37.61 19.29 -37.22
C PRO A 226 -38.90 20.11 -37.05
N ARG A 227 -39.81 20.03 -38.03
CA ARG A 227 -41.07 20.81 -38.03
C ARG A 227 -42.32 19.94 -37.87
N SER A 228 -42.29 18.69 -38.33
CA SER A 228 -43.33 17.66 -38.13
C SER A 228 -43.49 17.26 -36.67
N LEU A 229 -44.69 16.89 -36.26
CA LEU A 229 -44.93 16.30 -34.93
C LEU A 229 -44.11 15.00 -34.71
N PRO A 230 -44.09 13.99 -35.61
CA PRO A 230 -43.27 12.79 -35.42
C PRO A 230 -41.76 13.09 -35.31
N SER A 231 -41.25 13.99 -36.15
CA SER A 231 -39.83 14.37 -36.15
C SER A 231 -39.45 15.17 -34.91
N ARG A 232 -40.39 15.96 -34.34
CA ARG A 232 -40.20 16.66 -33.06
C ARG A 232 -40.17 15.70 -31.87
N ILE A 233 -41.05 14.69 -31.86
CA ILE A 233 -41.04 13.66 -30.82
C ILE A 233 -39.70 12.90 -30.86
N LEU A 234 -39.26 12.47 -32.04
CA LEU A 234 -37.99 11.76 -32.20
C LEU A 234 -36.78 12.63 -31.84
N ALA A 235 -36.76 13.89 -32.27
CA ALA A 235 -35.70 14.84 -31.91
C ALA A 235 -35.70 15.15 -30.40
N GLY A 236 -36.87 15.31 -29.78
CA GLY A 236 -36.99 15.53 -28.33
C GLY A 236 -36.49 14.34 -27.52
N ALA A 237 -36.84 13.11 -27.92
CA ALA A 237 -36.32 11.89 -27.31
C ALA A 237 -34.79 11.78 -27.47
N TRP A 238 -34.27 12.09 -28.66
CA TRP A 238 -32.83 12.14 -28.91
C TRP A 238 -32.14 13.19 -28.03
N TRP A 239 -32.69 14.40 -27.92
CA TRP A 239 -32.12 15.45 -27.07
C TRP A 239 -32.07 15.04 -25.60
N PHE A 240 -33.13 14.44 -25.08
CA PHE A 240 -33.14 13.91 -23.72
C PHE A 240 -32.06 12.83 -23.51
N PHE A 241 -31.93 11.90 -24.46
CA PHE A 241 -30.86 10.89 -24.43
C PHE A 241 -29.47 11.54 -24.43
N THR A 242 -29.21 12.49 -25.33
CA THR A 242 -27.91 13.17 -25.41
C THR A 242 -27.58 13.96 -24.15
N LEU A 243 -28.58 14.59 -23.52
CA LEU A 243 -28.41 15.30 -22.25
C LEU A 243 -27.90 14.35 -21.15
N ILE A 244 -28.52 13.17 -21.02
CA ILE A 244 -28.11 12.16 -20.04
C ILE A 244 -26.68 11.67 -20.33
N VAL A 245 -26.36 11.39 -21.60
CA VAL A 245 -25.04 10.91 -22.00
C VAL A 245 -23.96 11.95 -21.67
N ILE A 246 -24.16 13.22 -22.02
CA ILE A 246 -23.19 14.29 -21.74
C ILE A 246 -23.04 14.50 -20.24
N SER A 247 -24.15 14.54 -19.50
CA SER A 247 -24.13 14.71 -18.03
C SER A 247 -23.35 13.58 -17.37
N THR A 248 -23.61 12.34 -17.74
CA THR A 248 -22.89 11.16 -17.21
C THR A 248 -21.42 11.17 -17.62
N TYR A 249 -21.11 11.57 -18.85
CA TYR A 249 -19.73 11.72 -19.31
C TYR A 249 -18.98 12.74 -18.45
N THR A 250 -19.56 13.92 -18.22
CA THR A 250 -18.94 14.97 -17.40
C THR A 250 -18.77 14.55 -15.95
N ALA A 251 -19.72 13.81 -15.38
CA ALA A 251 -19.63 13.31 -14.01
C ALA A 251 -18.52 12.26 -13.87
N ASN A 252 -18.47 11.27 -14.77
CA ASN A 252 -17.45 10.22 -14.75
C ASN A 252 -16.05 10.76 -15.05
N LEU A 253 -15.93 11.72 -15.99
CA LEU A 253 -14.67 12.39 -16.28
C LEU A 253 -14.16 13.13 -15.04
N THR A 254 -15.02 13.88 -14.36
CA THR A 254 -14.65 14.60 -13.13
C THR A 254 -14.18 13.63 -12.04
N ALA A 255 -14.94 12.56 -11.79
CA ALA A 255 -14.56 11.54 -10.82
C ALA A 255 -13.24 10.84 -11.18
N PHE A 256 -12.99 10.61 -12.47
CA PHE A 256 -11.73 10.03 -12.94
C PHE A 256 -10.55 10.95 -12.69
N LEU A 257 -10.70 12.25 -12.97
CA LEU A 257 -9.65 13.26 -12.78
C LEU A 257 -9.31 13.48 -11.30
N THR A 258 -10.27 13.28 -10.40
CA THR A 258 -10.03 13.43 -8.95
C THR A 258 -9.33 12.22 -8.33
N VAL A 259 -9.43 11.03 -8.92
CA VAL A 259 -8.88 9.80 -8.34
C VAL A 259 -7.59 9.40 -9.05
N LYS A 260 -6.45 9.85 -8.52
CA LYS A 260 -5.14 9.27 -8.87
C LYS A 260 -5.01 7.90 -8.21
N ARG A 261 -5.36 6.82 -8.90
CA ARG A 261 -5.20 5.45 -8.37
C ARG A 261 -3.75 5.00 -8.50
N LEU A 262 -3.08 4.83 -7.37
CA LEU A 262 -1.89 4.00 -7.29
C LEU A 262 -2.36 2.55 -7.37
N VAL A 263 -2.25 1.93 -8.55
CA VAL A 263 -2.59 0.51 -8.71
C VAL A 263 -1.32 -0.29 -8.48
N SER A 264 -1.15 -0.82 -7.26
CA SER A 264 -0.13 -1.85 -7.04
C SER A 264 -0.64 -3.20 -7.57
N PRO A 265 0.16 -3.93 -8.35
CA PRO A 265 -0.19 -5.28 -8.79
C PRO A 265 -0.21 -6.29 -7.63
N ILE A 266 0.48 -6.00 -6.52
CA ILE A 266 0.61 -6.89 -5.37
C ILE A 266 -0.16 -6.29 -4.19
N LYS A 267 -1.17 -7.02 -3.68
CA LYS A 267 -1.95 -6.62 -2.50
C LYS A 267 -1.79 -7.55 -1.32
N SER A 268 -1.40 -8.80 -1.58
CA SER A 268 -1.30 -9.87 -0.58
C SER A 268 -0.05 -10.70 -0.76
N ILE A 269 0.26 -11.52 0.25
CA ILE A 269 1.37 -12.49 0.19
C ILE A 269 1.13 -13.53 -0.92
N ASP A 270 -0.13 -13.91 -1.16
CA ASP A 270 -0.51 -14.87 -2.19
C ASP A 270 -0.30 -14.31 -3.59
N ASP A 271 -0.60 -13.02 -3.80
CA ASP A 271 -0.30 -12.33 -5.06
C ASP A 271 1.22 -12.28 -5.30
N LEU A 272 2.00 -12.01 -4.24
CA LEU A 272 3.46 -11.98 -4.32
C LEU A 272 4.07 -13.36 -4.62
N ALA A 273 3.53 -14.41 -4.01
CA ALA A 273 4.00 -15.78 -4.17
C ALA A 273 3.55 -16.45 -5.48
N SER A 274 2.51 -15.94 -6.13
CA SER A 274 1.99 -16.48 -7.40
C SER A 274 2.64 -15.86 -8.63
N GLN A 275 3.32 -14.73 -8.48
CA GLN A 275 3.99 -14.02 -9.56
C GLN A 275 5.51 -14.27 -9.55
N ASN A 276 6.14 -14.21 -10.74
CA ASN A 276 7.59 -14.36 -10.92
C ASN A 276 8.26 -13.11 -11.53
N SER A 277 7.52 -12.02 -11.67
CA SER A 277 7.98 -10.79 -12.35
C SER A 277 8.78 -9.84 -11.46
N ILE A 278 8.46 -9.82 -10.16
CA ILE A 278 9.03 -8.93 -9.16
C ILE A 278 9.78 -9.82 -8.16
N PRO A 279 11.11 -9.73 -8.09
CA PRO A 279 11.86 -10.47 -7.10
C PRO A 279 11.59 -9.92 -5.70
N PHE A 280 11.68 -10.81 -4.72
CA PHE A 280 11.48 -10.48 -3.32
C PHE A 280 12.40 -11.33 -2.45
N GLY A 281 12.64 -10.91 -1.23
CA GLY A 281 13.50 -11.65 -0.31
C GLY A 281 13.60 -11.04 1.08
N VAL A 282 14.37 -11.70 1.92
CA VAL A 282 14.59 -11.41 3.33
C VAL A 282 16.06 -11.17 3.61
N THR A 283 16.36 -10.33 4.60
CA THR A 283 17.74 -10.04 5.01
C THR A 283 18.43 -11.28 5.59
N GLN A 284 19.68 -11.52 5.18
CA GLN A 284 20.46 -12.68 5.65
C GLN A 284 20.67 -12.66 7.18
N GLU A 285 20.78 -13.85 7.79
CA GLU A 285 21.05 -14.03 9.23
C GLU A 285 20.05 -13.35 10.18
N THR A 286 18.84 -13.07 9.69
CA THR A 286 17.70 -12.60 10.49
C THR A 286 16.77 -13.73 10.88
N PHE A 287 15.81 -13.45 11.77
CA PHE A 287 14.74 -14.38 12.12
C PHE A 287 13.94 -14.81 10.88
N LEU A 288 13.63 -13.87 9.98
CA LEU A 288 12.85 -14.16 8.78
C LEU A 288 13.60 -15.11 7.85
N TYR A 289 14.91 -14.91 7.67
CA TYR A 289 15.74 -15.84 6.89
C TYR A 289 15.68 -17.27 7.43
N SER A 290 15.89 -17.46 8.74
CA SER A 290 15.77 -18.79 9.36
C SER A 290 14.35 -19.35 9.26
N PHE A 291 13.32 -18.50 9.40
CA PHE A 291 11.93 -18.91 9.29
C PHE A 291 11.64 -19.50 7.91
N PHE A 292 11.90 -18.76 6.83
CA PHE A 292 11.65 -19.21 5.46
C PHE A 292 12.50 -20.42 5.09
N LYS A 293 13.77 -20.45 5.51
CA LYS A 293 14.65 -21.63 5.35
C LYS A 293 14.08 -22.89 6.01
N GLY A 294 13.38 -22.74 7.13
CA GLY A 294 12.73 -23.84 7.84
C GLY A 294 11.38 -24.27 7.27
N GLN A 295 10.86 -23.63 6.21
CA GLN A 295 9.56 -23.98 5.61
C GLN A 295 9.66 -25.01 4.47
N VAL A 296 10.85 -25.53 4.19
CA VAL A 296 11.06 -26.60 3.19
C VAL A 296 10.22 -27.83 3.59
N ASP A 297 9.56 -28.45 2.61
CA ASP A 297 8.68 -29.62 2.75
C ASP A 297 7.36 -29.41 3.53
N THR A 298 6.89 -28.16 3.68
CA THR A 298 5.65 -27.85 4.43
C THR A 298 4.38 -27.80 3.59
N GLY A 299 4.50 -27.70 2.26
CA GLY A 299 3.40 -27.44 1.32
C GLY A 299 2.81 -26.03 1.45
N SER A 300 3.44 -25.13 2.19
CA SER A 300 2.89 -23.82 2.53
C SER A 300 3.15 -22.76 1.46
N VAL A 301 2.46 -21.61 1.54
CA VAL A 301 2.78 -20.44 0.70
C VAL A 301 4.23 -19.99 0.92
N TYR A 302 4.74 -20.13 2.15
CA TYR A 302 6.10 -19.72 2.51
C TYR A 302 7.18 -20.60 1.87
N GLU A 303 6.90 -21.88 1.65
CA GLU A 303 7.80 -22.77 0.90
C GLU A 303 7.97 -22.29 -0.54
N ARG A 304 6.86 -22.02 -1.24
CA ARG A 304 6.90 -21.47 -2.61
C ARG A 304 7.63 -20.13 -2.68
N MET A 305 7.46 -19.29 -1.66
CA MET A 305 8.19 -18.04 -1.54
C MET A 305 9.70 -18.28 -1.37
N TRP A 306 10.08 -19.22 -0.50
CA TRP A 306 11.47 -19.57 -0.26
C TRP A 306 12.16 -20.15 -1.52
N ASP A 307 11.47 -20.99 -2.28
CA ASP A 307 11.97 -21.52 -3.56
C ASP A 307 12.21 -20.42 -4.60
N SER A 308 11.31 -19.44 -4.67
CA SER A 308 11.46 -18.27 -5.55
C SER A 308 12.63 -17.38 -5.11
N MET A 309 12.79 -17.16 -3.80
CA MET A 309 13.94 -16.42 -3.24
C MET A 309 15.26 -17.13 -3.54
N GLN A 310 15.32 -18.46 -3.40
CA GLN A 310 16.50 -19.26 -3.74
C GLN A 310 16.83 -19.19 -5.23
N THR A 311 15.81 -19.28 -6.10
CA THR A 311 16.00 -19.22 -7.56
C THR A 311 16.57 -17.87 -8.00
N THR A 312 16.20 -16.80 -7.32
CA THR A 312 16.66 -15.44 -7.64
C THR A 312 17.97 -15.05 -6.95
N GLU A 313 18.35 -15.77 -5.88
CA GLU A 313 19.53 -15.52 -5.03
C GLU A 313 19.65 -14.06 -4.50
N MET A 314 18.53 -13.33 -4.43
CA MET A 314 18.51 -11.92 -4.01
C MET A 314 18.21 -11.77 -2.51
N PHE A 315 19.21 -12.10 -1.68
CA PHE A 315 19.15 -11.89 -0.23
C PHE A 315 20.04 -10.69 0.17
N PRO A 316 19.46 -9.59 0.67
CA PRO A 316 20.27 -8.46 1.10
C PRO A 316 21.10 -8.81 2.34
N PRO A 317 22.37 -8.36 2.40
CA PRO A 317 23.25 -8.61 3.55
C PRO A 317 22.90 -7.76 4.79
N SER A 318 22.13 -6.69 4.62
CA SER A 318 21.61 -5.84 5.70
C SER A 318 20.25 -5.26 5.32
N SER A 319 19.43 -4.92 6.31
CA SER A 319 18.09 -4.37 6.08
C SER A 319 18.15 -3.05 5.31
N MET A 320 19.14 -2.19 5.59
CA MET A 320 19.40 -0.97 4.81
C MET A 320 19.76 -1.26 3.35
N LYS A 321 20.54 -2.32 3.06
CA LYS A 321 20.85 -2.70 1.68
C LYS A 321 19.60 -3.19 0.94
N GLY A 322 18.71 -3.90 1.65
CA GLY A 322 17.39 -4.27 1.15
C GLY A 322 16.56 -3.05 0.76
N VAL A 323 16.55 -2.00 1.60
CA VAL A 323 15.83 -0.75 1.30
C VAL A 323 16.40 -0.06 0.05
N GLU A 324 17.72 -0.06 -0.15
CA GLU A 324 18.33 0.46 -1.39
C GLU A 324 17.86 -0.29 -2.64
N TRP A 325 17.77 -1.63 -2.57
CA TRP A 325 17.26 -2.43 -3.68
C TRP A 325 15.79 -2.14 -3.98
N VAL A 326 14.98 -1.92 -2.95
CA VAL A 326 13.59 -1.46 -3.13
C VAL A 326 13.55 -0.10 -3.84
N ARG A 327 14.38 0.86 -3.43
CA ARG A 327 14.44 2.21 -4.03
C ARG A 327 14.86 2.20 -5.50
N ALA A 328 15.72 1.26 -5.90
CA ALA A 328 16.11 1.08 -7.31
C ALA A 328 14.93 0.68 -8.21
N GLY A 329 13.82 0.23 -7.62
CA GLY A 329 12.64 -0.27 -8.32
C GLY A 329 12.87 -1.69 -8.83
N ARG A 330 11.87 -2.57 -8.67
CA ARG A 330 11.89 -4.02 -8.97
C ARG A 330 12.41 -4.93 -7.86
N TYR A 331 12.18 -4.60 -6.59
CA TYR A 331 12.38 -5.55 -5.49
C TYR A 331 11.34 -5.31 -4.39
N VAL A 332 10.87 -6.38 -3.76
CA VAL A 332 10.05 -6.32 -2.54
C VAL A 332 10.86 -6.88 -1.38
N LEU A 333 11.14 -6.03 -0.39
CA LEU A 333 11.81 -6.46 0.83
C LEU A 333 10.77 -6.96 1.83
N ILE A 334 11.01 -8.15 2.37
CA ILE A 334 10.24 -8.70 3.49
C ILE A 334 11.06 -8.50 4.76
N GLU A 335 10.53 -7.71 5.69
CA GLU A 335 11.23 -7.35 6.93
C GLU A 335 10.22 -7.09 8.07
N GLU A 336 10.72 -6.95 9.29
CA GLU A 336 9.90 -6.67 10.47
C GLU A 336 9.23 -5.29 10.41
N THR A 337 7.93 -5.26 10.70
CA THR A 337 7.06 -4.08 10.57
C THR A 337 7.55 -2.82 11.28
N PRO A 338 8.09 -2.84 12.52
CA PRO A 338 8.53 -1.60 13.15
C PRO A 338 9.72 -0.96 12.41
N PHE A 339 10.62 -1.76 11.83
CA PHE A 339 11.71 -1.27 10.97
C PHE A 339 11.17 -0.66 9.67
N LEU A 340 10.22 -1.35 9.04
CA LEU A 340 9.59 -0.88 7.81
C LEU A 340 8.77 0.41 8.01
N GLU A 341 7.99 0.48 9.10
CA GLU A 341 7.22 1.67 9.47
C GLU A 341 8.14 2.88 9.68
N TYR A 342 9.26 2.69 10.40
CA TYR A 342 10.25 3.75 10.59
C TYR A 342 10.81 4.21 9.24
N THR A 343 11.28 3.26 8.44
CA THR A 343 11.90 3.51 7.13
C THR A 343 10.98 4.32 6.21
N VAL A 344 9.70 3.94 6.12
CA VAL A 344 8.74 4.68 5.29
C VAL A 344 8.50 6.08 5.86
N ARG A 345 8.25 6.21 7.16
CA ARG A 345 7.89 7.51 7.75
C ARG A 345 9.02 8.53 7.70
N THR A 346 10.28 8.08 7.78
CA THR A 346 11.47 8.94 7.69
C THR A 346 12.00 9.11 6.27
N ASP A 347 11.35 8.53 5.26
CA ASP A 347 11.80 8.62 3.88
C ASP A 347 11.69 10.05 3.36
N GLN A 348 12.79 10.61 2.85
CA GLN A 348 12.83 12.02 2.45
C GLN A 348 11.90 12.36 1.28
N ASN A 349 11.70 11.41 0.36
CA ASN A 349 10.92 11.60 -0.87
C ASN A 349 9.54 10.93 -0.82
N CYS A 350 9.19 10.24 0.27
CA CYS A 350 7.99 9.41 0.37
C CYS A 350 7.78 8.47 -0.84
N GLU A 351 8.87 7.85 -1.31
CA GLU A 351 8.89 6.92 -2.46
C GLU A 351 8.58 5.48 -2.05
N LEU A 352 8.51 5.18 -0.77
CA LEU A 352 8.32 3.83 -0.24
C LEU A 352 6.88 3.64 0.28
N MET A 353 6.38 2.41 0.20
CA MET A 353 5.08 2.03 0.76
C MET A 353 5.10 0.58 1.28
N LEU A 354 4.24 0.32 2.27
CA LEU A 354 3.97 -1.03 2.79
C LEU A 354 2.82 -1.69 2.01
N LEU A 355 2.92 -3.00 1.81
CA LEU A 355 1.88 -3.79 1.15
C LEU A 355 1.13 -4.71 2.11
N GLY A 356 -0.18 -4.76 1.91
CA GLY A 356 -1.04 -5.72 2.58
C GLY A 356 -1.07 -5.53 4.10
N LYS A 357 -1.45 -6.59 4.80
CA LYS A 357 -1.41 -6.65 6.26
C LYS A 357 -0.18 -7.41 6.72
N PRO A 358 0.38 -7.08 7.89
CA PRO A 358 1.45 -7.87 8.49
C PRO A 358 1.04 -9.32 8.69
N PHE A 359 2.00 -10.22 8.56
CA PHE A 359 1.86 -11.66 8.80
C PHE A 359 2.96 -12.13 9.77
N LEU A 360 2.94 -13.38 10.24
CA LEU A 360 3.94 -13.92 11.17
C LEU A 360 4.17 -13.04 12.42
N PHE A 361 3.12 -12.84 13.22
CA PHE A 361 3.21 -12.04 14.43
C PHE A 361 4.18 -12.66 15.46
N LYS A 362 5.06 -11.82 16.00
CA LYS A 362 6.08 -12.08 17.03
C LYS A 362 6.21 -10.87 17.94
N GLY A 363 7.20 -10.88 18.81
CA GLY A 363 7.58 -9.71 19.60
C GLY A 363 9.09 -9.64 19.83
N TYR A 364 9.56 -8.44 20.10
CA TYR A 364 10.93 -8.20 20.56
C TYR A 364 11.02 -8.36 22.07
N GLY A 365 12.06 -9.06 22.53
CA GLY A 365 12.36 -9.23 23.95
C GLY A 365 13.86 -9.11 24.21
N PHE A 366 14.22 -8.83 25.47
CA PHE A 366 15.61 -8.90 25.88
C PHE A 366 16.00 -10.34 26.15
N ALA A 367 17.10 -10.78 25.53
CA ALA A 367 17.64 -12.12 25.77
C ALA A 367 18.57 -12.10 26.98
N THR A 368 18.50 -13.15 27.79
CA THR A 368 19.35 -13.40 28.95
C THR A 368 19.85 -14.83 28.88
N ARG A 369 20.89 -15.15 29.66
CA ARG A 369 21.37 -16.53 29.75
C ARG A 369 20.26 -17.44 30.28
N ARG A 370 20.20 -18.66 29.77
CA ARG A 370 19.23 -19.66 30.21
C ARG A 370 19.28 -19.86 31.74
N GLY A 371 18.12 -19.80 32.40
CA GLY A 371 17.98 -19.89 33.84
C GLY A 371 18.42 -18.64 34.62
N SER A 372 18.67 -17.50 33.96
CA SER A 372 19.13 -16.29 34.64
C SER A 372 18.07 -15.71 35.58
N ALA A 373 18.48 -15.37 36.80
CA ALA A 373 17.62 -14.78 37.82
C ALA A 373 17.11 -13.38 37.44
N ILE A 374 17.82 -12.64 36.57
CA ILE A 374 17.46 -11.26 36.17
C ILE A 374 16.25 -11.22 35.23
N LYS A 375 15.99 -12.32 34.49
CA LYS A 375 14.90 -12.44 33.51
C LYS A 375 13.57 -11.99 34.11
N LYS A 376 13.23 -12.51 35.29
CA LYS A 376 11.94 -12.25 35.95
C LYS A 376 11.78 -10.78 36.31
N GLN A 377 12.80 -10.16 36.90
CA GLN A 377 12.75 -8.75 37.28
C GLN A 377 12.66 -7.83 36.06
N LEU A 378 13.43 -8.11 35.00
CA LEU A 378 13.35 -7.36 33.75
C LEU A 378 11.97 -7.49 33.08
N SER A 379 11.41 -8.71 33.04
CA SER A 379 10.04 -8.94 32.53
C SER A 379 8.99 -8.15 33.31
N VAL A 380 9.08 -8.12 34.64
CA VAL A 380 8.15 -7.32 35.48
C VAL A 380 8.35 -5.83 35.24
N GLY A 381 9.59 -5.36 35.09
CA GLY A 381 9.90 -3.98 34.74
C GLY A 381 9.29 -3.57 33.40
N ILE A 382 9.41 -4.41 32.37
CA ILE A 382 8.81 -4.18 31.04
C ILE A 382 7.29 -4.07 31.14
N LEU A 383 6.65 -4.97 31.90
CA LEU A 383 5.20 -4.90 32.12
C LEU A 383 4.79 -3.59 32.81
N LYS A 384 5.53 -3.13 33.82
CA LYS A 384 5.27 -1.84 34.49
C LYS A 384 5.41 -0.65 33.52
N LEU A 385 6.38 -0.67 32.61
CA LEU A 385 6.53 0.35 31.57
C LEU A 385 5.37 0.34 30.55
N GLN A 386 4.81 -0.84 30.26
CA GLN A 386 3.63 -0.98 29.40
C GLN A 386 2.36 -0.49 30.12
N GLU A 387 2.13 -0.91 31.37
CA GLU A 387 0.97 -0.52 32.18
C GLU A 387 0.92 0.98 32.48
N SER A 388 2.08 1.61 32.71
CA SER A 388 2.17 3.06 32.94
C SER A 388 2.03 3.90 31.67
N GLY A 389 2.04 3.29 30.48
CA GLY A 389 2.03 3.99 29.20
C GLY A 389 3.39 4.55 28.75
N LYS A 390 4.44 4.44 29.59
CA LYS A 390 5.79 4.93 29.27
C LYS A 390 6.35 4.30 28.00
N MET A 391 6.06 3.02 27.75
CA MET A 391 6.47 2.32 26.53
C MET A 391 5.89 2.98 25.25
N SER A 392 4.65 3.46 25.31
CA SER A 392 4.03 4.17 24.18
C SER A 392 4.63 5.56 23.98
N GLU A 393 4.97 6.26 25.05
CA GLU A 393 5.67 7.55 24.99
C GLU A 393 7.05 7.40 24.33
N LEU A 394 7.81 6.37 24.72
CA LEU A 394 9.08 6.05 24.08
C LEU A 394 8.89 5.68 22.60
N ARG A 395 7.85 4.90 22.25
CA ARG A 395 7.58 4.57 20.85
C ARG A 395 7.27 5.82 20.03
N ASP A 396 6.43 6.71 20.55
CA ASP A 396 6.05 7.95 19.88
C ASP A 396 7.22 8.93 19.72
N LYS A 397 8.20 8.89 20.62
CA LYS A 397 9.45 9.67 20.53
C LYS A 397 10.31 9.24 19.33
N TRP A 398 10.41 7.94 19.07
CA TRP A 398 11.34 7.39 18.07
C TRP A 398 10.69 7.12 16.70
N TRP A 399 9.37 6.90 16.64
CA TRP A 399 8.62 6.79 15.38
C TRP A 399 7.81 8.07 15.14
N PRO A 400 8.20 8.91 14.16
CA PRO A 400 7.47 10.15 13.90
C PRO A 400 6.01 9.86 13.54
N LYS A 401 5.08 10.68 14.04
CA LYS A 401 3.67 10.63 13.64
C LYS A 401 3.43 11.39 12.34
N ASP A 402 4.16 12.50 12.15
CA ASP A 402 4.03 13.42 11.01
C ASP A 402 4.91 13.03 9.81
N GLY A 403 5.10 11.73 9.59
CA GLY A 403 5.93 11.20 8.50
C GLY A 403 5.16 10.86 7.21
N CYS A 404 5.87 10.26 6.26
CA CYS A 404 5.23 9.75 5.05
C CYS A 404 4.15 8.69 5.35
N PRO A 405 3.08 8.63 4.56
CA PRO A 405 1.99 7.67 4.73
C PRO A 405 2.46 6.24 4.42
N LEU A 406 2.14 5.29 5.31
CA LEU A 406 2.58 3.90 5.21
C LEU A 406 2.07 3.20 3.95
N ASP A 407 0.80 3.39 3.61
CA ASP A 407 0.13 2.70 2.49
C ASP A 407 0.35 3.41 1.14
N GLY A 408 1.28 4.37 1.07
CA GLY A 408 1.57 5.16 -0.13
C GLY A 408 0.47 6.16 -0.54
N GLN A 409 -0.69 6.16 0.13
CA GLN A 409 -1.76 7.14 -0.07
C GLN A 409 -1.30 8.52 0.40
N SER A 410 -1.28 9.51 -0.50
CA SER A 410 -0.90 10.88 -0.13
C SER A 410 -1.82 11.42 0.97
N SER A 411 -1.25 11.78 2.12
CA SER A 411 -1.91 12.47 3.23
C SER A 411 -2.50 13.83 2.80
N ASN A 412 -1.99 14.44 1.73
CA ASN A 412 -2.56 15.62 1.09
C ASN A 412 -3.59 15.25 0.01
N VAL A 413 -4.75 14.74 0.43
CA VAL A 413 -5.94 14.64 -0.44
C VAL A 413 -6.59 16.02 -0.65
N ASN A 414 -6.12 17.05 0.06
CA ASN A 414 -6.75 18.37 0.12
C ASN A 414 -6.23 19.40 -0.88
N GLU A 415 -5.14 19.13 -1.60
CA GLU A 415 -4.69 20.02 -2.68
C GLU A 415 -5.20 19.50 -4.02
N ALA A 416 -6.26 20.14 -4.52
CA ALA A 416 -6.68 19.99 -5.89
C ALA A 416 -5.52 20.42 -6.80
N SER A 417 -4.74 19.47 -7.29
CA SER A 417 -3.70 19.74 -8.27
C SER A 417 -4.35 20.34 -9.52
N ALA A 418 -3.81 21.45 -10.03
CA ALA A 418 -4.22 21.98 -11.31
C ALA A 418 -4.11 20.88 -12.39
N LEU A 419 -5.06 20.84 -13.33
CA LEU A 419 -5.01 19.87 -14.42
C LEU A 419 -3.78 20.14 -15.30
N GLY A 420 -2.94 19.13 -15.47
CA GLY A 420 -1.79 19.19 -16.35
C GLY A 420 -2.16 19.14 -17.83
N LEU A 421 -1.19 19.47 -18.68
CA LEU A 421 -1.30 19.37 -20.14
C LEU A 421 -1.33 17.91 -20.63
N ASP A 422 -0.85 16.98 -19.81
CA ASP A 422 -0.82 15.53 -20.02
C ASP A 422 -2.21 14.95 -20.34
N ILE A 423 -3.25 15.42 -19.65
CA ILE A 423 -4.64 14.98 -19.86
C ILE A 423 -5.24 15.54 -21.17
N PHE A 424 -4.85 16.75 -21.58
CA PHE A 424 -5.40 17.43 -22.75
C PHE A 424 -4.63 17.15 -24.05
N LEU A 425 -3.44 16.56 -23.96
CA LEU A 425 -2.54 16.31 -25.09
C LEU A 425 -3.23 15.53 -26.24
N GLY A 426 -4.02 14.50 -25.91
CA GLY A 426 -4.78 13.77 -26.93
C GLY A 426 -5.86 14.59 -27.63
N VAL A 427 -6.52 15.50 -26.91
CA VAL A 427 -7.53 16.40 -27.49
C VAL A 427 -6.87 17.37 -28.49
N PHE A 428 -5.68 17.89 -28.16
CA PHE A 428 -4.89 18.71 -29.08
C PHE A 428 -4.48 17.94 -30.34
N TYR A 429 -4.08 16.67 -30.22
CA TYR A 429 -3.78 15.84 -31.39
C TYR A 429 -4.98 15.61 -32.30
N VAL A 430 -6.17 15.34 -31.73
CA VAL A 430 -7.40 15.18 -32.52
C VAL A 430 -7.74 16.47 -33.26
N LEU A 431 -7.61 17.62 -32.61
CA LEU A 431 -7.84 18.92 -33.24
C LEU A 431 -6.85 19.17 -34.39
N GLY A 432 -5.56 18.91 -34.17
CA GLY A 432 -4.52 19.05 -35.19
C GLY A 432 -4.77 18.15 -36.41
N ALA A 433 -5.09 16.88 -36.17
CA ALA A 433 -5.42 15.93 -37.23
C ALA A 433 -6.67 16.38 -38.04
N ALA A 434 -7.71 16.88 -37.37
CA ALA A 434 -8.91 17.39 -38.03
C ALA A 434 -8.62 18.63 -38.89
N ALA A 435 -7.77 19.55 -38.41
CA ALA A 435 -7.36 20.73 -39.18
C ALA A 435 -6.59 20.34 -40.45
N ILE A 436 -5.64 19.41 -40.34
CA ILE A 436 -4.88 18.90 -41.50
C ILE A 436 -5.83 18.23 -42.49
N LEU A 437 -6.73 17.36 -42.02
CA LEU A 437 -7.71 16.69 -42.88
C LEU A 437 -8.60 17.69 -43.62
N ALA A 438 -9.05 18.77 -42.97
CA ALA A 438 -9.85 19.82 -43.60
C ALA A 438 -9.08 20.52 -44.74
N VAL A 439 -7.81 20.84 -44.54
CA VAL A 439 -6.94 21.44 -45.56
C VAL A 439 -6.73 20.46 -46.73
N VAL A 440 -6.46 19.18 -46.45
CA VAL A 440 -6.27 18.14 -47.48
C VAL A 440 -7.54 17.96 -48.31
N VAL A 441 -8.71 17.83 -47.67
CA VAL A 441 -9.99 17.68 -48.37
C VAL A 441 -10.28 18.90 -49.25
N THR A 442 -9.99 20.11 -48.76
CA THR A 442 -10.16 21.34 -49.54
C THR A 442 -9.22 21.35 -50.74
N ALA A 443 -7.95 20.98 -50.57
CA ALA A 443 -6.98 20.88 -51.65
C ALA A 443 -7.43 19.87 -52.72
N VAL A 444 -7.88 18.69 -52.31
CA VAL A 444 -8.43 17.66 -53.21
C VAL A 444 -9.64 18.18 -53.98
N GLN A 445 -10.57 18.88 -53.33
CA GLN A 445 -11.73 19.47 -54.00
C GLN A 445 -11.33 20.51 -55.06
N VAL A 446 -10.37 21.39 -54.74
CA VAL A 446 -9.87 22.39 -55.69
C VAL A 446 -9.18 21.73 -56.88
N ILE A 447 -8.35 20.71 -56.63
CA ILE A 447 -7.66 19.95 -57.67
C ILE A 447 -8.68 19.25 -58.57
N TYR A 448 -9.63 18.51 -57.98
CA TYR A 448 -10.68 17.81 -58.72
C TYR A 448 -11.50 18.78 -59.58
N TYR A 449 -11.91 19.92 -59.01
CA TYR A 449 -12.69 20.92 -59.74
C TYR A 449 -11.90 21.52 -60.92
N ARG A 450 -10.61 21.82 -60.74
CA ARG A 450 -9.74 22.31 -61.82
C ARG A 450 -9.55 21.27 -62.93
N PHE A 451 -9.35 19.99 -62.60
CA PHE A 451 -9.20 18.92 -63.59
C PHE A 451 -10.50 18.66 -64.37
N CYS A 452 -11.66 18.66 -63.72
CA CYS A 452 -12.95 18.50 -64.41
C CYS A 452 -13.26 19.67 -65.35
N ASN A 453 -13.03 20.92 -64.91
CA ASN A 453 -13.25 22.09 -65.78
C ASN A 453 -12.24 22.18 -66.94
N PHE A 454 -11.02 21.68 -66.76
CA PHE A 454 -10.04 21.61 -67.86
C PHE A 454 -10.48 20.60 -68.93
N GLY A 455 -11.05 19.46 -68.52
CA GLY A 455 -11.65 18.48 -69.44
C GLY A 455 -12.86 19.01 -70.22
N GLU A 456 -13.72 19.84 -69.60
CA GLU A 456 -14.84 20.49 -70.32
C GLU A 456 -14.37 21.58 -71.29
N LYS A 457 -13.31 22.34 -70.95
CA LYS A 457 -12.73 23.32 -71.88
C LYS A 457 -12.11 22.65 -73.11
N LEU A 458 -11.44 21.51 -72.96
CA LEU A 458 -10.91 20.73 -74.09
C LEU A 458 -12.01 20.15 -74.98
N LYS A 459 -13.14 19.72 -74.40
CA LYS A 459 -14.31 19.28 -75.19
C LYS A 459 -14.96 20.41 -76.00
N LYS A 460 -14.95 21.65 -75.52
CA LYS A 460 -15.49 22.81 -76.26
C LYS A 460 -14.57 23.29 -77.39
N VAL A 461 -13.25 23.10 -77.27
CA VAL A 461 -12.28 23.47 -78.32
C VAL A 461 -12.27 22.45 -79.48
N ASN A 462 -12.63 21.18 -79.25
CA ASN A 462 -12.73 20.17 -80.31
C ASN A 462 -14.06 20.16 -81.08
N VAL A 463 -15.01 21.06 -80.77
CA VAL A 463 -16.34 21.14 -81.40
C VAL A 463 -16.55 22.48 -82.14
N SER A 464 -15.55 23.37 -82.11
CA SER A 464 -15.43 24.56 -82.97
C SER A 464 -14.39 24.31 -84.05
#